data_AF-A0A7Y5V557-F1
#
_entry.id   AF-A0A7Y5V557-F1
#
_cell.length_a   1.000
_cell.length_b   1.000
_cell.length_c   1.000
_cell.angle_alpha   90.00
_cell.angle_beta   90.00
_cell.angle_gamma   90.00
#
_symmetry.space_group_name_H-M   'P 1'
#
loop_
_entity.id
_entity.type
_entity.pdbx_description
1 polymer ?
#
loop_
_entity_poly.entity_id
_entity_poly.type
_entity_poly.pdbx_seq_one_letter_code
_entity_poly.pdbx_strand_id
1 'polypeptide(L)'
;MVAFAIPACAEQGATLPEETGAAADAATATRIYASEGTLDLSFETLGTFEERDGVRALILRGTANRYLKSVFSFVPDDAFGQANIISERRLEVVIHEGHELNTLLSGLPLFVSVETFTGSPTQYTARVEVSTRFYDFLGSSSIWIDEAVQPFYAVNGTDNIVYRGSVDAPAGDLTVTAPDGAPAAAPVDADTYRLDWSYADLHDAIDPHTERLTFTATGADGTTATKSSRLVARVVGLALTSGDPYQVWPAPACEPAVYDCYHSQPAGTTDFAACGSYRQVQRCVASQACDVVQEPLSLTPIEASSLEPARAAWNQGSTGFNWRNLQPIAAFDTPECPEEPVTIAGVLDEIAAMEQSQSPAEYGTFTDRNGLSASVFFGSSGGSALLTAIDAFAGGGDIEAWLYTEQVPCHNCTDFADRAVLLYPQSGVVLVLDGNHGYDS
;
A
#
# COMPACT_ATOMS: atom_id res chain seq x y z
N MET A 1 -59.81 -44.10 -5.20
CA MET A 1 -59.32 -43.24 -4.09
C MET A 1 -58.10 -42.53 -4.64
N VAL A 2 -58.28 -41.27 -4.98
CA VAL A 2 -57.32 -40.44 -5.73
C VAL A 2 -56.36 -39.81 -4.71
N ALA A 3 -55.07 -40.04 -4.88
CA ALA A 3 -54.03 -39.28 -4.18
C ALA A 3 -53.23 -38.53 -5.24
N PHE A 4 -53.41 -37.21 -5.25
CA PHE A 4 -52.65 -36.27 -6.06
C PHE A 4 -51.25 -36.13 -5.48
N ALA A 5 -50.22 -36.46 -6.26
CA ALA A 5 -48.86 -35.99 -6.03
C ALA A 5 -48.61 -34.81 -6.98
N ILE A 6 -48.38 -33.65 -6.40
CA ILE A 6 -48.06 -32.38 -7.06
C ILE A 6 -46.61 -32.45 -7.56
N PRO A 7 -46.30 -32.05 -8.81
CA PRO A 7 -44.91 -31.86 -9.22
C PRO A 7 -44.39 -30.57 -8.55
N ALA A 8 -43.41 -30.71 -7.67
CA ALA A 8 -42.69 -29.58 -7.10
C ALA A 8 -41.80 -28.94 -8.17
N CYS A 9 -41.82 -27.62 -8.18
CA CYS A 9 -41.19 -26.72 -9.13
C CYS A 9 -39.69 -26.99 -9.31
N ALA A 10 -39.27 -26.74 -10.55
CA ALA A 10 -37.88 -26.54 -10.93
C ALA A 10 -37.23 -25.43 -10.10
N GLU A 11 -36.13 -25.75 -9.43
CA GLU A 11 -35.07 -24.78 -9.18
C GLU A 11 -33.94 -25.10 -10.16
N GLN A 12 -33.89 -24.31 -11.23
CA GLN A 12 -32.67 -24.07 -11.99
C GLN A 12 -31.70 -23.34 -11.06
N GLY A 13 -30.89 -24.10 -10.32
CA GLY A 13 -29.68 -23.56 -9.74
C GLY A 13 -28.79 -23.07 -10.87
N ALA A 14 -28.60 -21.76 -10.94
CA ALA A 14 -27.72 -21.10 -11.88
C ALA A 14 -26.31 -21.71 -11.75
N THR A 15 -25.93 -22.55 -12.71
CA THR A 15 -24.53 -22.82 -13.00
C THR A 15 -23.92 -21.49 -13.40
N LEU A 16 -23.12 -20.92 -12.49
CA LEU A 16 -22.19 -19.85 -12.81
C LEU A 16 -21.38 -20.31 -14.02
N PRO A 17 -21.26 -19.50 -15.09
CA PRO A 17 -20.38 -19.83 -16.18
C PRO A 17 -18.95 -19.88 -15.61
N GLU A 18 -18.37 -21.06 -15.70
CA GLU A 18 -16.94 -21.29 -15.57
C GLU A 18 -16.25 -20.32 -16.55
N GLU A 19 -15.53 -19.34 -16.01
CA GLU A 19 -14.76 -18.38 -16.79
C GLU A 19 -13.48 -19.08 -17.29
N THR A 20 -13.65 -20.08 -18.15
CA THR A 20 -12.59 -20.61 -19.00
C THR A 20 -12.39 -19.63 -20.16
N GLY A 21 -11.51 -18.65 -19.96
CA GLY A 21 -11.17 -17.68 -21.00
C GLY A 21 -9.86 -16.94 -20.73
N ALA A 22 -8.96 -16.99 -21.71
CA ALA A 22 -7.80 -16.10 -21.86
C ALA A 22 -6.54 -16.37 -21.00
N ALA A 23 -6.02 -17.60 -20.98
CA ALA A 23 -4.58 -17.83 -20.73
C ALA A 23 -3.80 -18.21 -22.00
N ALA A 24 -4.47 -18.35 -23.15
CA ALA A 24 -3.86 -18.87 -24.39
C ALA A 24 -3.53 -17.81 -25.46
N ASP A 25 -3.97 -16.56 -25.32
CA ASP A 25 -3.84 -15.54 -26.39
C ASP A 25 -2.67 -14.56 -26.21
N ALA A 26 -2.10 -14.44 -25.00
CA ALA A 26 -1.04 -13.47 -24.74
C ALA A 26 0.25 -13.83 -25.48
N ALA A 27 0.67 -15.09 -25.55
CA ALA A 27 1.93 -15.51 -26.17
C ALA A 27 2.04 -15.24 -27.70
N THR A 28 0.92 -15.05 -28.40
CA THR A 28 0.90 -14.89 -29.88
C THR A 28 0.56 -13.49 -30.38
N ALA A 29 0.03 -12.61 -29.53
CA ALA A 29 -0.27 -11.24 -29.94
C ALA A 29 1.04 -10.51 -30.28
N THR A 30 1.20 -10.11 -31.54
CA THR A 30 2.38 -9.34 -32.01
C THR A 30 2.25 -7.86 -31.70
N ARG A 31 1.02 -7.39 -31.38
CA ARG A 31 0.73 -6.00 -31.05
C ARG A 31 -0.30 -5.91 -29.93
N ILE A 32 -0.16 -4.89 -29.09
CA ILE A 32 -1.13 -4.47 -28.08
C ILE A 32 -1.73 -3.12 -28.48
N TYR A 33 -2.98 -2.87 -28.13
CA TYR A 33 -3.76 -1.71 -28.60
C TYR A 33 -4.41 -0.98 -27.43
N ALA A 34 -4.50 0.35 -27.52
CA ALA A 34 -5.30 1.19 -26.66
C ALA A 34 -5.93 2.32 -27.49
N SER A 35 -7.13 2.74 -27.09
CA SER A 35 -7.89 3.79 -27.77
C SER A 35 -8.41 4.79 -26.75
N GLU A 36 -8.37 6.07 -27.11
CA GLU A 36 -8.90 7.17 -26.30
C GLU A 36 -9.38 8.29 -27.22
N GLY A 37 -10.63 8.71 -27.07
CA GLY A 37 -11.28 9.64 -28.00
C GLY A 37 -11.15 9.19 -29.46
N THR A 38 -10.35 9.92 -30.25
CA THR A 38 -10.14 9.64 -31.69
C THR A 38 -8.80 8.99 -32.04
N LEU A 39 -7.95 8.73 -31.05
CA LEU A 39 -6.63 8.12 -31.22
C LEU A 39 -6.70 6.62 -30.90
N ASP A 40 -6.28 5.80 -31.86
CA ASP A 40 -5.92 4.39 -31.63
C ASP A 40 -4.40 4.31 -31.69
N LEU A 41 -3.79 3.78 -30.64
CA LEU A 41 -2.36 3.55 -30.53
C LEU A 41 -2.10 2.06 -30.35
N SER A 42 -1.07 1.56 -31.02
CA SER A 42 -0.61 0.18 -30.85
C SER A 42 0.89 0.11 -30.68
N PHE A 43 1.38 -0.84 -29.90
CA PHE A 43 2.80 -1.16 -29.79
C PHE A 43 3.06 -2.59 -30.25
N GLU A 44 4.20 -2.82 -30.90
CA GLU A 44 4.75 -4.17 -31.05
C GLU A 44 5.04 -4.75 -29.66
N THR A 45 4.59 -5.97 -29.39
CA THR A 45 4.77 -6.55 -28.06
C THR A 45 6.20 -6.98 -27.82
N LEU A 46 6.91 -7.43 -28.86
CA LEU A 46 8.30 -7.84 -28.77
C LEU A 46 9.18 -6.62 -28.98
N GLY A 47 9.90 -6.21 -27.92
CA GLY A 47 10.94 -5.21 -28.08
C GLY A 47 12.16 -5.80 -28.80
N THR A 48 12.86 -4.96 -29.54
CA THR A 48 14.07 -5.37 -30.27
C THR A 48 15.28 -4.63 -29.72
N PHE A 49 16.38 -5.34 -29.49
CA PHE A 49 17.65 -4.71 -29.14
C PHE A 49 18.38 -4.24 -30.38
N GLU A 50 18.84 -2.99 -30.34
CA GLU A 50 19.67 -2.38 -31.38
C GLU A 50 20.81 -1.59 -30.73
N GLU A 51 21.92 -1.42 -31.44
CA GLU A 51 22.97 -0.49 -31.03
C GLU A 51 22.55 0.96 -31.39
N ARG A 52 22.58 1.85 -30.41
CA ARG A 52 22.29 3.27 -30.52
C ARG A 52 23.36 4.05 -29.78
N ASP A 53 24.02 4.98 -30.49
CA ASP A 53 25.10 5.81 -29.92
C ASP A 53 26.23 5.01 -29.22
N GLY A 54 26.50 3.80 -29.72
CA GLY A 54 27.52 2.90 -29.17
C GLY A 54 27.11 2.16 -27.90
N VAL A 55 25.84 2.26 -27.50
CA VAL A 55 25.25 1.55 -26.35
C VAL A 55 24.09 0.70 -26.84
N ARG A 56 23.89 -0.45 -26.21
CA ARG A 56 22.73 -1.30 -26.48
C ARG A 56 21.45 -0.65 -25.95
N ALA A 57 20.39 -0.68 -26.75
CA ALA A 57 19.11 -0.12 -26.39
C ALA A 57 17.94 -1.03 -26.80
N LEU A 58 16.93 -1.11 -25.92
CA LEU A 58 15.64 -1.69 -26.23
C LEU A 58 14.82 -0.69 -27.05
N ILE A 59 14.34 -1.14 -28.21
CA ILE A 59 13.50 -0.35 -29.11
C ILE A 59 12.06 -0.85 -29.02
N LEU A 60 11.16 0.04 -28.63
CA LEU A 60 9.71 -0.20 -28.58
C LEU A 60 9.04 0.57 -29.71
N ARG A 61 8.35 -0.12 -30.63
CA ARG A 61 7.76 0.53 -31.82
C ARG A 61 6.25 0.66 -31.70
N GLY A 62 5.78 1.89 -31.91
CA GLY A 62 4.38 2.28 -31.85
C GLY A 62 3.80 2.63 -33.22
N THR A 63 2.50 2.47 -33.40
CA THR A 63 1.75 2.94 -34.58
C THR A 63 0.40 3.52 -34.16
N ALA A 64 0.13 4.73 -34.64
CA ALA A 64 -1.10 5.47 -34.41
C ALA A 64 -2.02 5.45 -35.65
N ASN A 65 -3.33 5.63 -35.46
CA ASN A 65 -4.25 5.88 -36.57
C ASN A 65 -4.25 7.36 -37.03
N ARG A 66 -3.65 8.28 -36.26
CA ARG A 66 -3.54 9.72 -36.54
C ARG A 66 -2.12 10.16 -36.86
N TYR A 67 -1.98 11.33 -37.49
CA TYR A 67 -0.68 11.95 -37.74
C TYR A 67 -0.06 12.50 -36.47
N LEU A 68 1.16 12.07 -36.17
CA LEU A 68 1.92 12.45 -34.99
C LEU A 68 2.56 13.81 -35.20
N LYS A 69 2.40 14.70 -34.22
CA LYS A 69 3.00 16.04 -34.18
C LYS A 69 4.26 16.06 -33.33
N SER A 70 4.19 15.46 -32.14
CA SER A 70 5.33 15.27 -31.25
C SER A 70 5.09 14.04 -30.36
N VAL A 71 6.19 13.46 -29.88
CA VAL A 71 6.18 12.38 -28.89
C VAL A 71 7.27 12.67 -27.86
N PHE A 72 7.03 12.26 -26.62
CA PHE A 72 7.99 12.44 -25.53
C PHE A 72 7.80 11.33 -24.49
N SER A 73 8.88 10.68 -24.05
CA SER A 73 8.84 9.61 -23.06
C SER A 73 9.34 10.07 -21.69
N PHE A 74 8.69 9.60 -20.64
CA PHE A 74 8.98 9.97 -19.27
C PHE A 74 8.54 8.88 -18.29
N VAL A 75 9.10 8.91 -17.09
CA VAL A 75 8.55 8.27 -15.89
C VAL A 75 8.07 9.39 -14.96
N PRO A 76 7.33 9.11 -13.87
CA PRO A 76 6.98 10.16 -12.93
C PRO A 76 8.20 11.02 -12.56
N ASP A 77 8.04 12.34 -12.69
CA ASP A 77 9.01 13.39 -12.36
C ASP A 77 10.25 13.54 -13.26
N ASP A 78 10.56 12.60 -14.18
CA ASP A 78 11.78 12.65 -14.98
C ASP A 78 11.59 12.24 -16.46
N ALA A 79 12.33 12.93 -17.34
CA ALA A 79 12.49 12.50 -18.74
C ALA A 79 13.20 11.13 -18.77
N PHE A 80 12.69 10.20 -19.58
CA PHE A 80 13.11 8.81 -19.49
C PHE A 80 13.09 8.11 -20.84
N GLY A 81 14.23 7.55 -21.25
CA GLY A 81 14.43 7.09 -22.61
C GLY A 81 14.27 8.21 -23.65
N GLN A 82 14.23 7.82 -24.92
CA GLN A 82 14.07 8.76 -26.02
C GLN A 82 12.94 8.32 -26.97
N ALA A 83 11.87 9.11 -27.04
CA ALA A 83 10.80 8.92 -28.01
C ALA A 83 11.07 9.70 -29.30
N ASN A 84 10.96 9.02 -30.45
CA ASN A 84 11.15 9.62 -31.77
C ASN A 84 9.97 9.30 -32.70
N ILE A 85 9.60 10.24 -33.58
CA ILE A 85 8.69 9.97 -34.69
C ILE A 85 9.51 9.43 -35.87
N ILE A 86 9.24 8.20 -36.29
CA ILE A 86 9.96 7.54 -37.39
C ILE A 86 9.17 7.56 -38.71
N SER A 87 7.88 7.88 -38.65
CA SER A 87 7.02 8.14 -39.81
C SER A 87 5.81 8.94 -39.37
N GLU A 88 5.01 9.46 -40.31
CA GLU A 88 3.83 10.30 -40.01
C GLU A 88 2.87 9.70 -38.97
N ARG A 89 2.83 8.36 -38.84
CA ARG A 89 1.99 7.64 -37.89
C ARG A 89 2.73 6.59 -37.06
N ARG A 90 4.06 6.61 -37.08
CA ARG A 90 4.88 5.63 -36.36
C ARG A 90 5.86 6.35 -35.46
N LEU A 91 6.01 5.81 -34.27
CA LEU A 91 6.98 6.27 -33.29
C LEU A 91 7.83 5.09 -32.83
N GLU A 92 8.97 5.40 -32.24
CA GLU A 92 9.74 4.47 -31.44
C GLU A 92 10.09 5.11 -30.10
N VAL A 93 10.32 4.27 -29.10
CA VAL A 93 10.96 4.66 -27.86
C VAL A 93 12.22 3.84 -27.68
N VAL A 94 13.34 4.53 -27.46
CA VAL A 94 14.68 3.96 -27.24
C VAL A 94 14.95 4.00 -25.75
N ILE A 95 15.19 2.84 -25.14
CA ILE A 95 15.54 2.70 -23.73
C ILE A 95 16.94 2.10 -23.64
N HIS A 96 17.90 2.85 -23.10
CA HIS A 96 19.27 2.34 -23.00
C HIS A 96 19.37 1.24 -21.94
N GLU A 97 20.26 0.28 -22.19
CA GLU A 97 20.61 -0.71 -21.20
C GLU A 97 21.16 -0.06 -19.92
N GLY A 98 20.88 -0.67 -18.78
CA GLY A 98 21.36 -0.24 -17.47
C GLY A 98 20.21 0.22 -16.61
N HIS A 99 20.36 1.39 -15.98
CA HIS A 99 19.35 1.89 -15.04
C HIS A 99 17.97 2.08 -15.69
N GLU A 100 17.91 2.56 -16.94
CA GLU A 100 16.62 2.82 -17.60
C GLU A 100 15.85 1.52 -17.83
N LEU A 101 16.49 0.54 -18.47
CA LEU A 101 15.89 -0.76 -18.74
C LEU A 101 15.52 -1.50 -17.45
N ASN A 102 16.41 -1.55 -16.45
CA ASN A 102 16.13 -2.18 -15.15
C ASN A 102 14.90 -1.56 -14.46
N THR A 103 14.75 -0.24 -14.56
CA THR A 103 13.62 0.49 -13.97
C THR A 103 12.29 0.10 -14.61
N LEU A 104 12.24 -0.12 -15.93
CA LEU A 104 11.03 -0.60 -16.61
C LEU A 104 10.75 -2.06 -16.29
N LEU A 105 11.75 -2.94 -16.40
CA LEU A 105 11.60 -4.37 -16.15
C LEU A 105 11.21 -4.69 -14.70
N SER A 106 11.65 -3.85 -13.76
CA SER A 106 11.25 -3.92 -12.35
C SER A 106 9.80 -3.48 -12.09
N GLY A 107 9.05 -3.08 -13.13
CA GLY A 107 7.62 -2.82 -13.08
C GLY A 107 7.22 -1.34 -13.02
N LEU A 108 8.15 -0.40 -13.28
CA LEU A 108 7.75 1.01 -13.44
C LEU A 108 7.15 1.22 -14.83
N PRO A 109 5.94 1.80 -14.95
CA PRO A 109 5.37 2.11 -16.25
C PRO A 109 6.15 3.23 -16.94
N LEU A 110 6.33 3.10 -18.24
CA LEU A 110 6.81 4.15 -19.11
C LEU A 110 5.63 4.97 -19.61
N PHE A 111 5.67 6.29 -19.42
CA PHE A 111 4.68 7.18 -20.03
C PHE A 111 5.21 7.75 -21.34
N VAL A 112 4.33 7.86 -22.33
CA VAL A 112 4.62 8.48 -23.62
C VAL A 112 3.55 9.52 -23.91
N SER A 113 3.93 10.80 -23.85
CA SER A 113 3.10 11.89 -24.36
C SER A 113 3.05 11.80 -25.87
N VAL A 114 1.85 11.85 -26.43
CA VAL A 114 1.56 11.74 -27.85
C VAL A 114 0.68 12.92 -28.26
N GLU A 115 1.25 13.85 -29.04
CA GLU A 115 0.48 14.89 -29.69
C GLU A 115 0.19 14.52 -31.14
N THR A 116 -1.02 14.85 -31.60
CA THR A 116 -1.45 14.60 -32.97
C THR A 116 -1.80 15.90 -33.70
N PHE A 117 -1.65 15.92 -35.02
CA PHE A 117 -2.12 17.04 -35.85
C PHE A 117 -3.64 17.08 -36.03
N THR A 118 -4.31 15.93 -35.86
CA THR A 118 -5.73 15.76 -36.18
C THR A 118 -6.40 14.88 -35.13
N GLY A 119 -7.62 15.23 -34.75
CA GLY A 119 -8.38 14.51 -33.72
C GLY A 119 -8.98 15.48 -32.72
N SER A 120 -9.85 14.99 -31.85
CA SER A 120 -10.28 15.71 -30.66
C SER A 120 -10.44 14.70 -29.53
N PRO A 121 -9.67 14.81 -28.42
CA PRO A 121 -8.57 15.76 -28.19
C PRO A 121 -7.36 15.52 -29.11
N THR A 122 -6.32 16.37 -29.01
CA THR A 122 -5.07 16.24 -29.81
C THR A 122 -3.85 15.90 -28.96
N GLN A 123 -4.02 15.78 -27.64
CA GLN A 123 -2.97 15.47 -26.67
C GLN A 123 -3.42 14.26 -25.87
N TYR A 124 -2.50 13.30 -25.75
CA TYR A 124 -2.75 12.02 -25.10
C TYR A 124 -1.50 11.60 -24.32
N THR A 125 -1.68 10.80 -23.28
CA THR A 125 -0.59 10.11 -22.60
C THR A 125 -0.85 8.61 -22.66
N ALA A 126 0.11 7.86 -23.20
CA ALA A 126 0.10 6.41 -23.16
C ALA A 126 0.87 5.91 -21.94
N ARG A 127 0.32 4.94 -21.22
CA ARG A 127 1.02 4.14 -20.21
C ARG A 127 1.44 2.83 -20.85
N VAL A 128 2.73 2.59 -20.95
CA VAL A 128 3.34 1.40 -21.55
C VAL A 128 4.00 0.59 -20.45
N GLU A 129 3.59 -0.66 -20.28
CA GLU A 129 4.16 -1.57 -19.29
C GLU A 129 5.03 -2.60 -19.97
N VAL A 130 6.28 -2.71 -19.51
CA VAL A 130 7.27 -3.64 -20.03
C VAL A 130 7.58 -4.66 -18.96
N SER A 131 7.66 -5.93 -19.33
CA SER A 131 8.04 -7.01 -18.43
C SER A 131 8.79 -8.09 -19.17
N THR A 132 9.57 -8.86 -18.43
CA THR A 132 10.29 -10.00 -18.97
C THR A 132 9.34 -11.18 -19.19
N ARG A 133 9.39 -11.80 -20.37
CA ARG A 133 8.56 -12.95 -20.72
C ARG A 133 9.35 -14.03 -21.46
N PHE A 134 9.05 -15.28 -21.13
CA PHE A 134 9.45 -16.41 -21.96
C PHE A 134 8.54 -16.55 -23.17
N TYR A 135 9.08 -17.00 -24.30
CA TYR A 135 8.30 -17.29 -25.50
C TYR A 135 9.02 -18.31 -26.41
N ASP A 136 8.38 -18.66 -27.52
CA ASP A 136 8.96 -19.54 -28.55
C ASP A 136 9.38 -20.91 -27.98
N PHE A 137 8.49 -21.52 -27.20
CA PHE A 137 8.74 -22.80 -26.50
C PHE A 137 8.86 -23.98 -27.48
N LEU A 138 9.97 -24.73 -27.42
CA LEU A 138 10.19 -25.95 -28.20
C LEU A 138 10.75 -27.07 -27.32
N GLY A 139 10.34 -28.32 -27.56
CA GLY A 139 10.89 -29.50 -26.89
C GLY A 139 9.83 -30.27 -26.11
N SER A 140 10.25 -30.91 -25.01
CA SER A 140 9.40 -31.79 -24.21
C SER A 140 8.20 -31.07 -23.59
N SER A 141 7.03 -31.69 -23.65
CA SER A 141 5.83 -31.24 -22.95
C SER A 141 5.84 -31.58 -21.46
N SER A 142 6.80 -32.39 -20.98
CA SER A 142 6.97 -32.70 -19.56
C SER A 142 7.63 -31.57 -18.76
N ILE A 143 8.11 -30.53 -19.44
CA ILE A 143 8.64 -29.32 -18.82
C ILE A 143 7.64 -28.20 -19.14
N TRP A 144 7.00 -27.65 -18.13
CA TRP A 144 6.16 -26.47 -18.23
C TRP A 144 6.97 -25.26 -17.75
N ILE A 145 6.99 -24.19 -18.54
CA ILE A 145 7.73 -22.97 -18.19
C ILE A 145 6.67 -21.88 -18.12
N ASP A 146 6.56 -21.21 -16.99
CA ASP A 146 5.67 -20.05 -16.88
C ASP A 146 6.18 -18.94 -17.81
N GLU A 147 5.27 -18.31 -18.55
CA GLU A 147 5.62 -17.19 -19.43
C GLU A 147 6.19 -16.03 -18.62
N ALA A 148 5.66 -15.80 -17.42
CA ALA A 148 5.99 -14.63 -16.62
C ALA A 148 7.34 -14.78 -15.88
N VAL A 149 8.21 -13.79 -16.08
CA VAL A 149 9.31 -13.51 -15.16
C VAL A 149 8.96 -12.22 -14.42
N GLN A 150 8.82 -12.30 -13.10
CA GLN A 150 8.36 -11.21 -12.25
C GLN A 150 9.49 -10.65 -11.37
N PRO A 151 9.56 -9.33 -11.19
CA PRO A 151 10.52 -8.72 -10.26
C PRO A 151 9.99 -8.81 -8.82
N PHE A 152 10.82 -9.29 -7.91
CA PHE A 152 10.55 -9.33 -6.47
C PHE A 152 11.60 -8.55 -5.69
N TYR A 153 11.19 -8.01 -4.55
CA TYR A 153 12.11 -7.39 -3.61
C TYR A 153 12.86 -8.48 -2.84
N ALA A 154 14.17 -8.53 -3.01
CA ALA A 154 15.03 -9.44 -2.29
C ALA A 154 16.32 -8.72 -1.91
N VAL A 155 16.70 -8.77 -0.64
CA VAL A 155 17.92 -8.13 -0.13
C VAL A 155 19.13 -8.92 -0.62
N ASN A 156 19.80 -8.40 -1.66
CA ASN A 156 20.92 -9.08 -2.34
C ASN A 156 22.09 -8.12 -2.60
N GLY A 157 22.70 -7.63 -1.52
CA GLY A 157 23.86 -6.72 -1.61
C GLY A 157 23.43 -5.31 -2.02
N THR A 158 23.90 -4.83 -3.17
CA THR A 158 23.62 -3.47 -3.66
C THR A 158 22.31 -3.35 -4.42
N ASP A 159 21.81 -4.45 -4.98
CA ASP A 159 20.59 -4.47 -5.78
C ASP A 159 19.53 -5.31 -5.06
N ASN A 160 18.52 -4.64 -4.50
CA ASN A 160 17.47 -5.31 -3.74
C ASN A 160 16.35 -5.86 -4.63
N ILE A 161 16.72 -6.48 -5.75
CA ILE A 161 15.79 -7.01 -6.75
C ILE A 161 16.27 -8.36 -7.27
N VAL A 162 15.32 -9.28 -7.40
CA VAL A 162 15.51 -10.53 -8.14
C VAL A 162 14.41 -10.64 -9.19
N TYR A 163 14.77 -11.10 -10.38
CA TYR A 163 13.81 -11.45 -11.41
C TYR A 163 13.57 -12.94 -11.34
N ARG A 164 12.32 -13.35 -11.12
CA ARG A 164 11.98 -14.74 -10.84
C ARG A 164 11.01 -15.28 -11.87
N GLY A 165 11.39 -16.39 -12.50
CA GLY A 165 10.50 -17.25 -13.28
C GLY A 165 10.24 -18.58 -12.55
N SER A 166 9.36 -19.41 -13.10
CA SER A 166 9.06 -20.74 -12.59
C SER A 166 9.01 -21.78 -13.70
N VAL A 167 9.36 -23.02 -13.35
CA VAL A 167 9.33 -24.18 -14.24
C VAL A 167 8.79 -25.36 -13.46
N ASP A 168 7.77 -26.03 -14.01
CA ASP A 168 7.29 -27.30 -13.50
C ASP A 168 7.87 -28.43 -14.36
N ALA A 169 8.61 -29.34 -13.73
CA ALA A 169 9.18 -30.51 -14.37
C ALA A 169 9.25 -31.67 -13.37
N PRO A 170 8.76 -32.87 -13.71
CA PRO A 170 8.84 -34.04 -12.84
C PRO A 170 10.28 -34.59 -12.83
N ALA A 171 11.17 -33.93 -12.11
CA ALA A 171 12.60 -34.19 -12.10
C ALA A 171 13.19 -34.13 -10.69
N GLY A 172 14.32 -34.80 -10.49
CA GLY A 172 15.12 -34.64 -9.28
C GLY A 172 16.06 -33.43 -9.37
N ASP A 173 16.35 -32.98 -10.59
CA ASP A 173 17.24 -31.85 -10.88
C ASP A 173 16.81 -31.12 -12.16
N LEU A 174 16.94 -29.79 -12.16
CA LEU A 174 16.71 -28.91 -13.30
C LEU A 174 17.94 -28.04 -13.50
N THR A 175 18.52 -28.13 -14.70
CA THR A 175 19.59 -27.24 -15.13
C THR A 175 19.09 -26.34 -16.25
N VAL A 176 19.43 -25.05 -16.17
CA VAL A 176 19.16 -24.09 -17.24
C VAL A 176 20.50 -23.61 -17.76
N THR A 177 20.74 -23.82 -19.05
CA THR A 177 21.91 -23.31 -19.74
C THR A 177 21.50 -22.23 -20.72
N ALA A 178 22.30 -21.18 -20.77
CA ALA A 178 22.15 -20.08 -21.71
C ALA A 178 23.55 -19.70 -22.22
N PRO A 179 23.66 -19.20 -23.46
CA PRO A 179 24.93 -18.66 -23.97
C PRO A 179 25.49 -17.55 -23.07
N ASP A 180 24.59 -16.76 -22.50
CA ASP A 180 24.79 -15.67 -21.55
C ASP A 180 23.60 -15.59 -20.58
N GLY A 181 23.83 -15.07 -19.37
CA GLY A 181 22.74 -14.78 -18.43
C GLY A 181 21.92 -15.97 -17.89
N ALA A 182 22.54 -17.12 -17.61
CA ALA A 182 21.79 -18.26 -17.07
C ALA A 182 21.24 -17.97 -15.65
N PRO A 183 19.97 -18.34 -15.34
CA PRO A 183 19.42 -18.18 -13.99
C PRO A 183 20.07 -19.16 -13.01
N ALA A 184 19.99 -18.82 -11.73
CA ALA A 184 20.08 -19.80 -10.67
C ALA A 184 18.75 -20.58 -10.60
N ALA A 185 18.78 -21.88 -10.86
CA ALA A 185 17.65 -22.78 -10.68
C ALA A 185 17.67 -23.39 -9.27
N ALA A 186 16.55 -23.35 -8.56
CA ALA A 186 16.40 -23.98 -7.25
C ALA A 186 15.04 -24.67 -7.11
N PRO A 187 14.98 -25.88 -6.54
CA PRO A 187 13.70 -26.55 -6.28
C PRO A 187 12.90 -25.77 -5.24
N VAL A 188 11.61 -25.59 -5.50
CA VAL A 188 10.62 -25.06 -4.54
C VAL A 188 9.93 -26.24 -3.84
N ASP A 189 9.57 -27.26 -4.61
CA ASP A 189 9.03 -28.52 -4.14
C ASP A 189 9.47 -29.68 -5.05
N ALA A 190 8.66 -30.74 -5.18
CA ALA A 190 9.05 -31.98 -5.85
C ALA A 190 9.06 -31.86 -7.38
N ASP A 191 8.29 -30.93 -7.95
CA ASP A 191 8.15 -30.74 -9.39
C ASP A 191 8.24 -29.28 -9.81
N THR A 192 8.27 -28.33 -8.87
CA THR A 192 8.39 -26.89 -9.15
C THR A 192 9.80 -26.40 -8.88
N TYR A 193 10.35 -25.63 -9.82
CA TYR A 193 11.62 -24.96 -9.71
C TYR A 193 11.44 -23.45 -9.90
N ARG A 194 12.11 -22.66 -9.07
CA ARG A 194 12.27 -21.22 -9.29
C ARG A 194 13.53 -20.95 -10.08
N LEU A 195 13.48 -19.91 -10.90
CA LEU A 195 14.59 -19.40 -11.69
C LEU A 195 14.87 -17.97 -11.28
N ASP A 196 16.02 -17.71 -10.68
CA ASP A 196 16.37 -16.39 -10.17
C ASP A 196 17.49 -15.77 -10.99
N TRP A 197 17.26 -14.55 -11.50
CA TRP A 197 18.28 -13.72 -12.15
C TRP A 197 18.60 -12.47 -11.32
N SER A 198 19.87 -12.10 -11.30
CA SER A 198 20.27 -10.71 -11.06
C SER A 198 19.91 -9.86 -12.29
N TYR A 199 19.87 -8.52 -12.18
CA TYR A 199 19.69 -7.70 -13.37
C TYR A 199 20.80 -7.90 -14.41
N ALA A 200 22.05 -8.09 -13.95
CA ALA A 200 23.20 -8.34 -14.81
C ALA A 200 22.99 -9.57 -15.70
N ASP A 201 22.63 -10.70 -15.08
CA ASP A 201 22.38 -11.93 -15.82
C ASP A 201 21.10 -11.82 -16.67
N LEU A 202 20.08 -11.08 -16.20
CA LEU A 202 18.84 -10.93 -16.95
C LEU A 202 19.03 -10.14 -18.25
N HIS A 203 19.73 -8.99 -18.18
CA HIS A 203 19.86 -8.14 -19.37
C HIS A 203 20.70 -8.81 -20.45
N ASP A 204 21.62 -9.67 -20.05
CA ASP A 204 22.35 -10.58 -20.93
C ASP A 204 21.38 -11.62 -21.49
N ALA A 205 20.61 -12.34 -20.68
CA ALA A 205 19.69 -13.39 -21.15
C ALA A 205 18.59 -12.95 -22.14
N ILE A 206 18.23 -11.66 -22.12
CA ILE A 206 17.27 -11.08 -23.08
C ILE A 206 17.97 -10.58 -24.37
N ASP A 207 19.30 -10.67 -24.47
CA ASP A 207 20.10 -10.54 -25.70
C ASP A 207 20.85 -11.82 -26.08
N PRO A 208 21.02 -12.08 -27.37
CA PRO A 208 20.08 -11.71 -28.40
C PRO A 208 18.76 -12.47 -28.14
N HIS A 209 17.63 -11.82 -28.38
CA HIS A 209 16.31 -12.48 -28.45
C HIS A 209 16.25 -13.63 -29.49
N THR A 210 17.34 -13.93 -30.20
CA THR A 210 17.49 -15.07 -31.11
C THR A 210 18.01 -16.32 -30.41
N GLU A 211 18.70 -16.20 -29.28
CA GLU A 211 19.31 -17.31 -28.56
C GLU A 211 18.37 -17.91 -27.52
N ARG A 212 18.45 -19.23 -27.36
CA ARG A 212 17.49 -20.01 -26.56
C ARG A 212 18.15 -20.44 -25.27
N LEU A 213 17.44 -20.25 -24.16
CA LEU A 213 17.71 -20.95 -22.93
C LEU A 213 17.30 -22.41 -23.10
N THR A 214 18.13 -23.33 -22.61
CA THR A 214 17.89 -24.77 -22.65
C THR A 214 17.68 -25.29 -21.24
N PHE A 215 16.50 -25.84 -21.00
CA PHE A 215 16.05 -26.44 -19.75
C PHE A 215 16.24 -27.94 -19.87
N THR A 216 17.07 -28.51 -19.01
CA THR A 216 17.30 -29.95 -18.94
C THR A 216 16.85 -30.47 -17.59
N ALA A 217 15.77 -31.25 -17.61
CA ALA A 217 15.18 -31.88 -16.44
C ALA A 217 15.60 -33.35 -16.39
N THR A 218 16.20 -33.78 -15.27
CA THR A 218 16.68 -35.16 -15.08
C THR A 218 15.79 -35.89 -14.09
N GLY A 219 15.07 -36.91 -14.58
CA GLY A 219 14.19 -37.76 -13.79
C GLY A 219 14.96 -38.67 -12.83
N ALA A 220 14.26 -39.21 -11.83
CA ALA A 220 14.83 -40.11 -10.83
C ALA A 220 15.36 -41.44 -11.43
N ASP A 221 14.86 -41.82 -12.60
CA ASP A 221 15.30 -42.98 -13.38
C ASP A 221 16.49 -42.67 -14.33
N GLY A 222 16.99 -41.44 -14.30
CA GLY A 222 18.07 -40.96 -15.16
C GLY A 222 17.62 -40.56 -16.57
N THR A 223 16.31 -40.56 -16.86
CA THR A 223 15.80 -40.02 -18.13
C THR A 223 15.94 -38.51 -18.16
N THR A 224 16.31 -37.96 -19.32
CA THR A 224 16.43 -36.52 -19.50
C THR A 224 15.35 -36.01 -20.45
N ALA A 225 14.66 -34.96 -20.03
CA ALA A 225 13.78 -34.18 -20.88
C ALA A 225 14.43 -32.83 -21.14
N THR A 226 14.31 -32.34 -22.37
CA THR A 226 14.83 -31.02 -22.74
C THR A 226 13.74 -30.15 -23.32
N LYS A 227 13.74 -28.88 -22.94
CA LYS A 227 12.90 -27.83 -23.51
C LYS A 227 13.77 -26.61 -23.74
N SER A 228 13.38 -25.78 -24.70
CA SER A 228 14.03 -24.51 -24.97
C SER A 228 12.99 -23.42 -25.09
N SER A 229 13.35 -22.22 -24.67
CA SER A 229 12.56 -21.01 -24.83
C SER A 229 13.49 -19.84 -25.05
N ARG A 230 12.93 -18.72 -25.47
CA ARG A 230 13.63 -17.44 -25.52
C ARG A 230 13.08 -16.54 -24.43
N LEU A 231 13.90 -15.60 -23.96
CA LEU A 231 13.52 -14.60 -22.99
C LEU A 231 13.57 -13.21 -23.67
N VAL A 232 12.56 -12.38 -23.44
CA VAL A 232 12.46 -11.03 -24.03
C VAL A 232 11.94 -10.01 -23.04
N ALA A 233 12.33 -8.75 -23.25
CA ALA A 233 11.56 -7.60 -22.78
C ALA A 233 10.32 -7.42 -23.66
N ARG A 234 9.13 -7.52 -23.05
CA ARG A 234 7.86 -7.52 -23.74
C ARG A 234 6.97 -6.40 -23.27
N VAL A 235 6.28 -5.70 -24.18
CA VAL A 235 5.17 -4.81 -23.82
C VAL A 235 3.98 -5.69 -23.42
N VAL A 236 3.61 -5.64 -22.15
CA VAL A 236 2.55 -6.45 -21.55
C VAL A 236 1.28 -5.66 -21.25
N GLY A 237 1.38 -4.33 -21.19
CA GLY A 237 0.27 -3.42 -20.92
C GLY A 237 0.37 -2.16 -21.76
N LEU A 238 -0.78 -1.69 -22.23
CA LEU A 238 -0.91 -0.41 -22.91
C LEU A 238 -2.25 0.20 -22.54
N ALA A 239 -2.21 1.41 -21.99
CA ALA A 239 -3.40 2.22 -21.74
C ALA A 239 -3.18 3.64 -22.29
N LEU A 240 -4.27 4.35 -22.58
CA LEU A 240 -4.23 5.68 -23.17
C LEU A 240 -5.21 6.58 -22.41
N THR A 241 -4.83 7.82 -22.16
CA THR A 241 -5.70 8.82 -21.55
C THR A 241 -5.51 10.18 -22.21
N SER A 242 -6.57 10.98 -22.23
CA SER A 242 -6.53 12.38 -22.61
C SER A 242 -6.52 13.33 -21.40
N GLY A 243 -6.67 12.79 -20.19
CA GLY A 243 -6.56 13.52 -18.93
C GLY A 243 -5.13 13.61 -18.41
N ASP A 244 -4.99 14.15 -17.19
CA ASP A 244 -3.73 14.18 -16.46
C ASP A 244 -3.32 12.75 -16.06
N PRO A 245 -2.16 12.23 -16.51
CA PRO A 245 -1.72 10.89 -16.17
C PRO A 245 -1.53 10.68 -14.66
N TYR A 246 -1.22 11.73 -13.89
CA TYR A 246 -1.05 11.63 -12.43
C TYR A 246 -2.38 11.53 -11.67
N GLN A 247 -3.48 11.94 -12.30
CA GLN A 247 -4.83 11.76 -11.75
C GLN A 247 -5.45 10.44 -12.19
N VAL A 248 -5.19 10.03 -13.43
CA VAL A 248 -5.75 8.80 -14.02
C VAL A 248 -5.00 7.56 -13.54
N TRP A 249 -3.67 7.67 -13.39
CA TRP A 249 -2.81 6.61 -12.88
C TRP A 249 -1.92 7.18 -11.77
N PRO A 250 -2.52 7.54 -10.62
CA PRO A 250 -1.75 8.06 -9.49
C PRO A 250 -0.69 7.04 -9.08
N ALA A 251 0.49 7.54 -8.70
CA ALA A 251 1.53 6.71 -8.13
C ALA A 251 0.95 6.03 -6.87
N PRO A 252 0.81 4.69 -6.83
CA PRO A 252 0.21 4.06 -5.67
C PRO A 252 1.12 4.22 -4.45
N ALA A 253 0.52 4.45 -3.28
CA ALA A 253 1.22 4.49 -2.01
C ALA A 253 1.66 3.07 -1.57
N CYS A 254 2.32 2.97 -0.41
CA CYS A 254 2.48 1.67 0.24
C CYS A 254 1.10 1.14 0.66
N GLU A 255 0.81 -0.12 0.34
CA GLU A 255 -0.45 -0.77 0.71
C GLU A 255 -0.35 -1.37 2.12
N PRO A 256 -1.37 -1.24 3.00
CA PRO A 256 -1.33 -1.78 4.36
C PRO A 256 -0.98 -3.26 4.43
N ALA A 257 -1.59 -4.10 3.58
CA ALA A 257 -1.30 -5.53 3.56
C ALA A 257 0.17 -5.85 3.19
N VAL A 258 0.79 -5.04 2.33
CA VAL A 258 2.19 -5.21 1.94
C VAL A 258 3.11 -4.73 3.06
N TYR A 259 2.77 -3.59 3.70
CA TYR A 259 3.47 -3.08 4.87
C TYR A 259 3.51 -4.11 5.99
N ASP A 260 2.34 -4.63 6.38
CA ASP A 260 2.20 -5.63 7.44
C ASP A 260 2.99 -6.90 7.10
N CYS A 261 2.91 -7.37 5.86
CA CYS A 261 3.67 -8.53 5.44
C CYS A 261 5.18 -8.28 5.53
N TYR A 262 5.68 -7.13 5.05
CA TYR A 262 7.10 -6.80 5.05
C TYR A 262 7.65 -6.63 6.47
N HIS A 263 6.96 -5.89 7.33
CA HIS A 263 7.41 -5.59 8.69
C HIS A 263 7.19 -6.74 9.69
N SER A 264 6.31 -7.70 9.38
CA SER A 264 6.15 -8.92 10.20
C SER A 264 7.17 -10.01 9.88
N GLN A 265 8.00 -9.86 8.84
CA GLN A 265 9.01 -10.86 8.51
C GLN A 265 10.05 -11.02 9.63
N PRO A 266 10.50 -12.26 9.91
CA PRO A 266 11.57 -12.50 10.86
C PRO A 266 12.86 -11.72 10.52
N ALA A 267 13.61 -11.35 11.56
CA ALA A 267 14.92 -10.73 11.37
C ALA A 267 15.84 -11.64 10.54
N GLY A 268 16.42 -11.08 9.48
CA GLY A 268 17.28 -11.82 8.55
C GLY A 268 16.56 -12.39 7.32
N THR A 269 15.24 -12.20 7.17
CA THR A 269 14.56 -12.48 5.91
C THR A 269 15.15 -11.64 4.78
N THR A 270 15.52 -12.30 3.69
CA THR A 270 16.11 -11.65 2.50
C THR A 270 15.21 -11.74 1.27
N ASP A 271 14.18 -12.57 1.26
CA ASP A 271 13.27 -12.75 0.12
C ASP A 271 11.84 -12.36 0.55
N PHE A 272 11.28 -11.35 -0.11
CA PHE A 272 9.95 -10.81 0.21
C PHE A 272 8.94 -11.08 -0.91
N ALA A 273 9.19 -12.07 -1.76
CA ALA A 273 8.28 -12.41 -2.85
C ALA A 273 6.85 -12.77 -2.38
N ALA A 274 6.70 -13.25 -1.14
CA ALA A 274 5.40 -13.53 -0.54
C ALA A 274 4.58 -12.26 -0.21
N CYS A 275 5.23 -11.11 -0.09
CA CYS A 275 4.57 -9.85 0.28
C CYS A 275 4.08 -9.04 -0.92
N GLY A 276 4.56 -9.33 -2.12
CA GLY A 276 4.15 -8.65 -3.35
C GLY A 276 5.30 -8.46 -4.33
N SER A 277 5.01 -7.73 -5.41
CA SER A 277 6.01 -7.37 -6.42
C SER A 277 7.11 -6.45 -5.86
N TYR A 278 8.21 -6.33 -6.60
CA TYR A 278 9.31 -5.42 -6.25
C TYR A 278 8.83 -4.01 -5.93
N ARG A 279 7.99 -3.39 -6.79
CA ARG A 279 7.53 -2.00 -6.60
C ARG A 279 6.58 -1.84 -5.43
N GLN A 280 5.74 -2.83 -5.15
CA GLN A 280 4.84 -2.80 -3.99
C GLN A 280 5.66 -2.80 -2.69
N VAL A 281 6.59 -3.75 -2.56
CA VAL A 281 7.43 -3.84 -1.36
C VAL A 281 8.38 -2.65 -1.25
N GLN A 282 9.03 -2.24 -2.34
CA GLN A 282 9.97 -1.10 -2.35
C GLN A 282 9.37 0.17 -1.77
N ARG A 283 8.08 0.44 -2.03
CA ARG A 283 7.38 1.61 -1.48
C ARG A 283 7.22 1.56 0.02
N CYS A 284 7.03 0.36 0.57
CA CYS A 284 6.83 0.15 2.00
C CYS A 284 8.14 0.13 2.80
N VAL A 285 9.29 -0.12 2.16
CA VAL A 285 10.59 -0.23 2.85
C VAL A 285 10.95 1.01 3.68
N ALA A 286 10.58 2.21 3.20
CA ALA A 286 10.88 3.47 3.87
C ALA A 286 9.66 4.12 4.54
N SER A 287 8.48 3.50 4.44
CA SER A 287 7.26 4.03 5.05
C SER A 287 7.26 3.83 6.56
N GLN A 288 6.69 4.78 7.30
CA GLN A 288 6.35 4.59 8.70
C GLN A 288 4.94 4.01 8.84
N ALA A 289 4.62 3.41 9.98
CA ALA A 289 3.30 2.85 10.23
C ALA A 289 2.19 3.88 9.99
N CYS A 290 2.37 5.10 10.48
CA CYS A 290 1.37 6.17 10.34
C CYS A 290 1.29 6.81 8.94
N ASP A 291 2.23 6.49 8.04
CA ASP A 291 2.12 6.88 6.63
C ASP A 291 1.21 5.92 5.85
N VAL A 292 0.93 4.74 6.41
CA VAL A 292 0.28 3.62 5.71
C VAL A 292 -1.05 3.24 6.35
N VAL A 293 -1.05 3.13 7.67
CA VAL A 293 -2.21 2.81 8.48
C VAL A 293 -2.60 4.09 9.19
N GLN A 294 -3.75 4.64 8.79
CA GLN A 294 -4.39 5.74 9.49
C GLN A 294 -5.76 5.28 9.93
N GLU A 295 -6.14 5.66 11.14
CA GLU A 295 -7.41 5.31 11.74
C GLU A 295 -8.18 6.58 12.12
N PRO A 296 -9.51 6.60 11.97
CA PRO A 296 -10.30 7.70 12.48
C PRO A 296 -10.12 7.80 14.00
N LEU A 297 -10.21 9.02 14.53
CA LEU A 297 -10.13 9.23 15.97
C LEU A 297 -11.17 8.34 16.67
N SER A 298 -10.71 7.56 17.64
CA SER A 298 -11.56 6.74 18.50
C SER A 298 -10.94 6.69 19.89
N LEU A 299 -11.76 6.48 20.92
CA LEU A 299 -11.31 6.45 22.31
C LEU A 299 -11.42 5.03 22.85
N THR A 300 -10.27 4.38 23.05
CA THR A 300 -10.23 3.03 23.62
C THR A 300 -10.03 3.10 25.13
N PRO A 301 -10.93 2.55 25.97
CA PRO A 301 -10.78 2.62 27.41
C PRO A 301 -9.49 1.96 27.90
N ILE A 302 -8.81 2.61 28.85
CA ILE A 302 -7.62 2.08 29.52
C ILE A 302 -7.78 2.07 31.04
N GLU A 303 -7.04 1.18 31.71
CA GLU A 303 -7.12 0.98 33.15
C GLU A 303 -6.49 2.14 33.95
N ALA A 304 -7.33 3.00 34.53
CA ALA A 304 -6.93 4.15 35.33
C ALA A 304 -6.85 3.87 36.85
N SER A 305 -6.89 2.61 37.28
CA SER A 305 -6.99 2.24 38.71
C SER A 305 -5.82 2.72 39.57
N SER A 306 -4.67 3.03 38.97
CA SER A 306 -3.52 3.63 39.63
C SER A 306 -3.77 5.07 40.12
N LEU A 307 -4.77 5.77 39.58
CA LEU A 307 -5.15 7.13 39.98
C LEU A 307 -6.06 7.18 41.22
N GLU A 308 -6.65 6.04 41.60
CA GLU A 308 -7.61 5.97 42.71
C GLU A 308 -7.10 6.49 44.05
N PRO A 309 -5.84 6.23 44.47
CA PRO A 309 -5.31 6.81 45.72
C PRO A 309 -5.26 8.34 45.70
N ALA A 310 -4.88 8.94 44.56
CA ALA A 310 -4.80 10.39 44.40
C ALA A 310 -6.19 11.02 44.38
N ARG A 311 -7.14 10.40 43.66
CA ARG A 311 -8.56 10.79 43.66
C ARG A 311 -9.17 10.74 45.06
N ALA A 312 -8.97 9.63 45.78
CA ALA A 312 -9.49 9.47 47.13
C ALA A 312 -8.92 10.52 48.10
N ALA A 313 -7.62 10.82 48.00
CA ALA A 313 -6.99 11.88 48.78
C ALA A 313 -7.56 13.28 48.44
N TRP A 314 -7.89 13.54 47.17
CA TRP A 314 -8.56 14.77 46.77
C TRP A 314 -9.94 14.91 47.44
N ASN A 315 -10.78 13.87 47.40
CA ASN A 315 -12.11 13.85 48.04
C ASN A 315 -12.06 14.10 49.55
N GLN A 316 -11.01 13.64 50.24
CA GLN A 316 -10.84 13.81 51.69
C GLN A 316 -10.65 15.26 52.14
N GLY A 317 -10.29 16.18 51.24
CA GLY A 317 -10.10 17.59 51.63
C GLY A 317 -11.38 18.43 51.68
N SER A 318 -12.55 17.78 51.65
CA SER A 318 -13.81 18.41 52.08
C SER A 318 -13.73 18.82 53.56
N THR A 319 -14.26 19.98 53.93
CA THR A 319 -14.41 20.38 55.34
C THR A 319 -15.88 20.37 55.75
N GLY A 320 -16.19 20.74 56.99
CA GLY A 320 -17.57 20.83 57.46
C GLY A 320 -18.42 21.90 56.77
N PHE A 321 -17.83 22.79 55.97
CA PHE A 321 -18.53 23.91 55.29
C PHE A 321 -18.34 23.95 53.77
N ASN A 322 -17.48 23.09 53.22
CA ASN A 322 -17.29 22.91 51.78
C ASN A 322 -17.06 21.44 51.44
N TRP A 323 -17.67 20.96 50.38
CA TRP A 323 -17.47 19.59 49.90
C TRP A 323 -16.90 19.58 48.50
N ARG A 324 -16.26 18.46 48.19
CA ARG A 324 -15.84 18.12 46.85
C ARG A 324 -15.84 16.61 46.70
N ASN A 325 -16.29 16.15 45.54
CA ASN A 325 -16.32 14.74 45.22
C ASN A 325 -16.00 14.53 43.75
N LEU A 326 -15.03 13.68 43.50
CA LEU A 326 -14.60 13.23 42.19
C LEU A 326 -14.91 11.74 42.04
N GLN A 327 -15.61 11.38 40.98
CA GLN A 327 -15.87 10.01 40.56
C GLN A 327 -14.58 9.35 40.07
N PRO A 328 -14.52 8.00 40.02
CA PRO A 328 -13.40 7.30 39.38
C PRO A 328 -13.07 7.91 38.03
N ILE A 329 -11.79 8.19 37.80
CA ILE A 329 -11.34 8.89 36.59
C ILE A 329 -11.40 7.89 35.43
N ALA A 330 -12.14 8.23 34.38
CA ALA A 330 -12.10 7.46 33.14
C ALA A 330 -10.87 7.89 32.33
N ALA A 331 -10.19 6.91 31.74
CA ALA A 331 -9.06 7.16 30.86
C ALA A 331 -9.22 6.39 29.56
N PHE A 332 -8.75 6.99 28.48
CA PHE A 332 -8.79 6.44 27.14
C PHE A 332 -7.46 6.65 26.44
N ASP A 333 -7.18 5.81 25.47
CA ASP A 333 -6.09 5.97 24.51
C ASP A 333 -6.67 6.36 23.14
N THR A 334 -5.94 7.18 22.41
CA THR A 334 -6.23 7.55 21.02
C THR A 334 -5.46 6.63 20.07
N PRO A 335 -5.85 6.51 18.79
CA PRO A 335 -5.09 5.71 17.83
C PRO A 335 -3.64 6.21 17.71
N GLU A 336 -2.69 5.30 17.54
CA GLU A 336 -1.27 5.64 17.34
C GLU A 336 -1.08 6.49 16.07
N CYS A 337 -1.89 6.23 15.06
CA CYS A 337 -1.82 6.86 13.75
C CYS A 337 -3.20 7.43 13.35
N PRO A 338 -3.61 8.58 13.90
CA PRO A 338 -4.90 9.17 13.58
C PRO A 338 -4.89 9.80 12.17
N GLU A 339 -6.01 9.72 11.44
CA GLU A 339 -6.19 10.33 10.11
C GLU A 339 -5.99 11.86 10.14
N GLU A 340 -6.37 12.50 11.25
CA GLU A 340 -6.20 13.92 11.49
C GLU A 340 -5.52 14.16 12.86
N PRO A 341 -4.84 15.29 13.06
CA PRO A 341 -4.28 15.62 14.37
C PRO A 341 -5.35 15.59 15.47
N VAL A 342 -5.09 14.82 16.54
CA VAL A 342 -6.02 14.75 17.68
C VAL A 342 -6.09 16.10 18.37
N THR A 343 -7.30 16.62 18.52
CA THR A 343 -7.56 17.88 19.23
C THR A 343 -8.53 17.63 20.38
N ILE A 344 -8.46 18.47 21.42
CA ILE A 344 -9.44 18.39 22.53
C ILE A 344 -10.89 18.57 22.05
N ALA A 345 -11.13 19.28 20.95
CA ALA A 345 -12.47 19.41 20.35
C ALA A 345 -12.96 18.08 19.76
N GLY A 346 -12.13 17.40 18.95
CA GLY A 346 -12.47 16.09 18.40
C GLY A 346 -12.67 15.03 19.49
N VAL A 347 -11.87 15.09 20.56
CA VAL A 347 -12.04 14.22 21.73
C VAL A 347 -13.40 14.44 22.40
N LEU A 348 -13.86 15.68 22.56
CA LEU A 348 -15.17 15.97 23.13
C LEU A 348 -16.31 15.43 22.26
N ASP A 349 -16.17 15.52 20.94
CA ASP A 349 -17.15 14.98 19.99
C ASP A 349 -17.24 13.45 20.11
N GLU A 350 -16.10 12.75 20.21
CA GLU A 350 -16.06 11.30 20.44
C GLU A 350 -16.65 10.91 21.81
N ILE A 351 -16.31 11.64 22.88
CA ILE A 351 -16.93 11.42 24.20
C ILE A 351 -18.44 11.63 24.13
N ALA A 352 -18.93 12.64 23.41
CA ALA A 352 -20.36 12.89 23.25
C ALA A 352 -21.08 11.77 22.47
N ALA A 353 -20.38 11.12 21.54
CA ALA A 353 -20.89 9.94 20.83
C ALA A 353 -20.99 8.71 21.75
N MET A 354 -20.05 8.54 22.68
CA MET A 354 -20.04 7.46 23.66
C MET A 354 -21.00 7.70 24.84
N GLU A 355 -21.11 8.95 25.30
CA GLU A 355 -21.84 9.36 26.49
C GLU A 355 -22.83 10.50 26.19
N GLN A 356 -24.12 10.18 26.19
CA GLN A 356 -25.18 11.17 25.91
C GLN A 356 -25.26 12.32 26.93
N SER A 357 -24.60 12.19 28.09
CA SER A 357 -24.53 13.22 29.13
C SER A 357 -23.40 14.24 28.95
N GLN A 358 -22.58 14.12 27.91
CA GLN A 358 -21.54 15.09 27.62
C GLN A 358 -22.15 16.46 27.27
N SER A 359 -21.81 17.49 28.05
CA SER A 359 -22.23 18.86 27.74
C SER A 359 -21.58 19.33 26.44
N PRO A 360 -22.30 20.12 25.61
CA PRO A 360 -21.74 20.73 24.41
C PRO A 360 -20.46 21.50 24.70
N ALA A 361 -19.48 21.38 23.80
CA ALA A 361 -18.16 22.01 23.95
C ALA A 361 -18.24 23.53 24.18
N GLU A 362 -19.23 24.20 23.60
CA GLU A 362 -19.48 25.65 23.74
C GLU A 362 -19.86 26.10 25.16
N TYR A 363 -20.24 25.19 26.05
CA TYR A 363 -20.58 25.53 27.43
C TYR A 363 -19.39 25.44 28.39
N GLY A 364 -18.28 24.84 27.96
CA GLY A 364 -17.05 24.82 28.73
C GLY A 364 -16.01 25.82 28.23
N THR A 365 -14.83 25.79 28.85
CA THR A 365 -13.70 26.64 28.53
C THR A 365 -12.51 25.78 28.14
N PHE A 366 -11.99 25.99 26.92
CA PHE A 366 -10.73 25.42 26.49
C PHE A 366 -9.56 26.14 27.15
N THR A 367 -8.60 25.37 27.64
CA THR A 367 -7.45 25.90 28.35
C THR A 367 -6.22 25.00 28.19
N ASP A 368 -5.07 25.53 28.56
CA ASP A 368 -3.80 24.82 28.57
C ASP A 368 -3.43 24.40 30.01
N ARG A 369 -2.23 23.85 30.18
CA ARG A 369 -1.69 23.48 31.49
C ARG A 369 -1.74 24.64 32.52
N ASN A 370 -1.47 25.88 32.11
CA ASN A 370 -1.44 27.00 33.04
C ASN A 370 -2.86 27.32 33.52
N GLY A 371 -3.82 27.44 32.60
CA GLY A 371 -5.20 27.70 32.98
C GLY A 371 -5.87 26.53 33.70
N LEU A 372 -5.50 25.28 33.36
CA LEU A 372 -5.88 24.10 34.12
C LEU A 372 -5.43 24.20 35.57
N SER A 373 -4.15 24.51 35.81
CA SER A 373 -3.60 24.65 37.17
C SER A 373 -4.20 25.80 37.97
N ALA A 374 -4.71 26.84 37.27
CA ALA A 374 -5.38 27.99 37.87
C ALA A 374 -6.90 27.77 38.06
N SER A 375 -7.45 26.68 37.55
CA SER A 375 -8.87 26.35 37.71
C SER A 375 -9.23 26.08 39.18
N VAL A 376 -10.50 26.23 39.55
CA VAL A 376 -10.99 25.91 40.90
C VAL A 376 -10.71 24.44 41.26
N PHE A 377 -10.79 23.56 40.26
CA PHE A 377 -10.62 22.12 40.39
C PHE A 377 -9.19 21.72 40.79
N PHE A 378 -8.18 22.32 40.15
CA PHE A 378 -6.77 21.97 40.36
C PHE A 378 -5.94 23.00 41.16
N GLY A 379 -6.40 24.24 41.24
CA GLY A 379 -5.73 25.34 41.97
C GLY A 379 -5.99 25.36 43.47
N SER A 380 -6.96 24.59 43.96
CA SER A 380 -7.28 24.48 45.39
C SER A 380 -6.41 23.43 46.12
N SER A 381 -6.41 23.45 47.46
CA SER A 381 -5.58 22.55 48.28
C SER A 381 -5.85 21.07 47.96
N GLY A 382 -4.85 20.38 47.38
CA GLY A 382 -4.92 18.97 46.98
C GLY A 382 -5.05 18.75 45.46
N GLY A 383 -5.46 19.77 44.69
CA GLY A 383 -5.58 19.69 43.24
C GLY A 383 -4.23 19.48 42.53
N SER A 384 -3.17 20.15 42.99
CA SER A 384 -1.81 19.99 42.43
C SER A 384 -1.26 18.57 42.58
N ALA A 385 -1.55 17.90 43.70
CA ALA A 385 -1.13 16.51 43.93
C ALA A 385 -1.89 15.54 43.01
N LEU A 386 -3.18 15.79 42.78
CA LEU A 386 -3.97 15.03 41.81
C LEU A 386 -3.44 15.22 40.39
N LEU A 387 -3.20 16.47 39.96
CA LEU A 387 -2.64 16.75 38.64
C LEU A 387 -1.26 16.10 38.45
N THR A 388 -0.43 16.07 39.49
CA THR A 388 0.87 15.38 39.45
C THR A 388 0.71 13.86 39.24
N ALA A 389 -0.30 13.23 39.83
CA ALA A 389 -0.57 11.81 39.63
C ALA A 389 -1.09 11.53 38.21
N ILE A 390 -1.96 12.40 37.68
CA ILE A 390 -2.46 12.35 36.29
C ILE A 390 -1.29 12.50 35.32
N ASP A 391 -0.38 13.46 35.54
CA ASP A 391 0.82 13.63 34.72
C ASP A 391 1.71 12.38 34.76
N ALA A 392 1.91 11.78 35.92
CA ALA A 392 2.70 10.55 36.03
C ALA A 392 2.06 9.37 35.30
N PHE A 393 0.72 9.31 35.25
CA PHE A 393 -0.03 8.29 34.51
C PHE A 393 0.03 8.51 33.00
N ALA A 394 -0.21 9.74 32.55
CA ALA A 394 -0.29 10.08 31.13
C ALA A 394 1.07 10.34 30.46
N GLY A 395 2.18 10.27 31.21
CA GLY A 395 3.54 10.54 30.70
C GLY A 395 3.98 12.00 30.77
N GLY A 396 3.12 12.91 31.23
CA GLY A 396 3.41 14.33 31.43
C GLY A 396 3.40 15.14 30.12
N GLY A 397 4.03 16.33 30.14
CA GLY A 397 4.14 17.19 28.96
C GLY A 397 3.04 18.22 28.82
N ASP A 398 2.78 18.66 27.59
CA ASP A 398 1.72 19.63 27.30
C ASP A 398 0.33 19.02 27.49
N ILE A 399 -0.65 19.85 27.87
CA ILE A 399 -2.05 19.44 28.08
C ILE A 399 -2.94 20.40 27.30
N GLU A 400 -3.88 19.85 26.56
CA GLU A 400 -5.10 20.54 26.14
C GLU A 400 -6.23 20.13 27.06
N ALA A 401 -6.96 21.09 27.61
CA ALA A 401 -8.01 20.82 28.58
C ALA A 401 -9.30 21.54 28.20
N TRP A 402 -10.42 20.92 28.54
CA TRP A 402 -11.73 21.54 28.50
C TRP A 402 -12.38 21.41 29.88
N LEU A 403 -12.82 22.54 30.43
CA LEU A 403 -13.39 22.63 31.77
C LEU A 403 -14.83 23.12 31.69
N TYR A 404 -15.72 22.41 32.36
CA TYR A 404 -17.13 22.75 32.47
C TYR A 404 -17.56 22.76 33.93
N THR A 405 -18.31 23.80 34.30
CA THR A 405 -18.89 23.94 35.63
C THR A 405 -20.31 24.48 35.49
N GLU A 406 -21.27 23.84 36.12
CA GLU A 406 -22.66 24.30 36.17
C GLU A 406 -23.17 24.26 37.61
N GLN A 407 -23.90 25.30 38.02
CA GLN A 407 -24.54 25.32 39.33
C GLN A 407 -25.75 24.38 39.36
N VAL A 408 -25.75 23.43 40.30
CA VAL A 408 -26.84 22.48 40.50
C VAL A 408 -27.71 22.91 41.68
N PRO A 409 -29.05 22.87 41.56
CA PRO A 409 -29.94 23.23 42.67
C PRO A 409 -29.75 22.33 43.89
N CYS A 410 -29.59 22.93 45.07
CA CYS A 410 -29.61 22.23 46.36
C CYS A 410 -30.25 23.09 47.47
N HIS A 411 -30.61 22.45 48.59
CA HIS A 411 -31.31 23.11 49.69
C HIS A 411 -30.32 23.72 50.69
N ASN A 412 -30.33 25.04 50.86
CA ASN A 412 -29.45 25.83 51.76
C ASN A 412 -27.95 25.64 51.48
N CYS A 413 -27.60 25.40 50.23
CA CYS A 413 -26.27 25.06 49.79
C CYS A 413 -26.02 25.70 48.41
N THR A 414 -24.75 25.80 48.01
CA THR A 414 -24.36 26.06 46.62
C THR A 414 -23.56 24.86 46.14
N ASP A 415 -24.09 24.11 45.16
CA ASP A 415 -23.43 22.95 44.55
C ASP A 415 -23.14 23.25 43.07
N PHE A 416 -22.00 22.75 42.59
CA PHE A 416 -21.56 22.90 41.21
C PHE A 416 -21.13 21.52 40.70
N ALA A 417 -21.73 21.07 39.61
CA ALA A 417 -21.22 19.93 38.86
C ALA A 417 -20.00 20.39 38.06
N ASP A 418 -18.91 19.64 38.13
CA ASP A 418 -17.70 19.91 37.35
C ASP A 418 -17.37 18.73 36.45
N ARG A 419 -16.91 19.07 35.26
CA ARG A 419 -16.30 18.11 34.35
C ARG A 419 -15.00 18.69 33.79
N ALA A 420 -13.96 17.88 33.76
CA ALA A 420 -12.72 18.20 33.08
C ALA A 420 -12.37 17.08 32.10
N VAL A 421 -12.11 17.44 30.85
CA VAL A 421 -11.56 16.54 29.84
C VAL A 421 -10.14 17.00 29.54
N LEU A 422 -9.18 16.11 29.68
CA LEU A 422 -7.76 16.37 29.50
C LEU A 422 -7.26 15.52 28.34
N LEU A 423 -6.57 16.13 27.39
CA LEU A 423 -5.83 15.46 26.33
C LEU A 423 -4.33 15.71 26.57
N TYR A 424 -3.56 14.64 26.56
CA TYR A 424 -2.09 14.65 26.56
C TYR A 424 -1.61 14.32 25.14
N PRO A 425 -1.37 15.32 24.27
CA PRO A 425 -1.17 15.07 22.83
C PRO A 425 0.04 14.20 22.50
N GLN A 426 1.06 14.19 23.37
CA GLN A 426 2.29 13.42 23.15
C GLN A 426 2.11 11.92 23.42
N SER A 427 1.23 11.55 24.34
CA SER A 427 1.00 10.15 24.72
C SER A 427 -0.29 9.57 24.17
N GLY A 428 -1.17 10.40 23.60
CA GLY A 428 -2.50 9.96 23.16
C GLY A 428 -3.49 9.72 24.29
N VAL A 429 -3.10 9.99 25.54
CA VAL A 429 -3.95 9.70 26.70
C VAL A 429 -4.99 10.80 26.88
N VAL A 430 -6.25 10.39 26.98
CA VAL A 430 -7.40 11.23 27.34
C VAL A 430 -7.88 10.85 28.72
N LEU A 431 -8.15 11.84 29.59
CA LEU A 431 -8.78 11.61 30.89
C LEU A 431 -10.06 12.42 31.03
N VAL A 432 -11.09 11.80 31.57
CA VAL A 432 -12.38 12.42 31.90
C VAL A 432 -12.59 12.37 33.41
N LEU A 433 -12.76 13.55 33.98
CA LEU A 433 -12.94 13.76 35.41
C LEU A 433 -14.34 14.33 35.62
N ASP A 434 -15.19 13.57 36.30
CA ASP A 434 -16.54 13.99 36.67
C ASP A 434 -16.66 14.16 38.18
N GLY A 435 -17.19 15.28 38.62
CA GLY A 435 -17.35 15.54 40.03
C GLY A 435 -18.30 16.67 40.35
N ASN A 436 -18.24 17.10 41.60
CA ASN A 436 -18.92 18.28 42.07
C ASN A 436 -18.18 18.93 43.24
N HIS A 437 -18.40 20.22 43.43
CA HIS A 437 -17.95 20.97 44.59
C HIS A 437 -19.02 21.95 45.08
N GLY A 438 -18.95 22.31 46.36
CA GLY A 438 -19.91 23.27 46.90
C GLY A 438 -19.62 23.71 48.32
N TYR A 439 -20.51 24.54 48.85
CA TYR A 439 -20.46 25.09 50.21
C TYR A 439 -21.85 25.38 50.77
N ASP A 440 -21.96 25.37 52.11
CA ASP A 440 -23.19 25.74 52.81
C ASP A 440 -23.40 27.26 52.77
N SER A 441 -24.67 27.70 52.66
CA SER A 441 -25.05 29.12 52.58
C SER A 441 -25.10 29.84 53.92
#